data_AF-A0A7S2H3D2-F1
#
_entry.id   AF-A0A7S2H3D2-F1
#
_cell.length_a   1.000
_cell.length_b   1.000
_cell.length_c   1.000
_cell.angle_alpha   90.00
_cell.angle_beta   90.00
_cell.angle_gamma   90.00
#
_symmetry.space_group_name_H-M   'P 1'
#
loop_
_entity.id
_entity.type
_entity.pdbx_description
1 polymer ?
#
loop_
_entity_poly.entity_id
_entity_poly.type
_entity_poly.pdbx_seq_one_letter_code
_entity_poly.pdbx_strand_id
1 'polypeptide(L)'
;RTPPPLKMQSSTCAVVILCQLLAGAEAGRSILRNAPDVASRVAAESQENIQIHDGFLNQEKRDIAEEQEVRREVAGAAAPGSWAVALDVDHKTKMLVQVKSRTSQPTIRDPCSNVACGSLTCPTGFVPTTVEGHCCPYCVNPDIKIAPEVQGATGSSGGVASTFCKDVWCFPTMCTKPLQNPSTTNGQCCPTCPSL
;
A
#
# COMPACT_ATOMS: atom_id res chain seq x y z
N ARG A 1 -60.75 -16.49 2.46
CA ARG A 1 -61.35 -17.84 2.33
C ARG A 1 -60.20 -18.83 2.51
N THR A 2 -60.26 -19.57 3.60
CA THR A 2 -59.30 -20.55 4.11
C THR A 2 -58.96 -21.65 3.09
N PRO A 3 -57.72 -22.15 3.05
CA PRO A 3 -57.45 -23.55 2.73
C PRO A 3 -57.45 -24.44 4.01
N PRO A 4 -57.79 -25.73 3.88
CA PRO A 4 -58.19 -26.63 4.99
C PRO A 4 -57.03 -27.23 5.81
N PRO A 5 -57.35 -27.87 6.97
CA PRO A 5 -56.37 -28.23 8.00
C PRO A 5 -55.71 -29.61 7.84
N LEU A 6 -54.62 -29.73 8.59
CA LEU A 6 -53.77 -30.88 8.89
C LEU A 6 -54.49 -32.24 9.01
N LYS A 7 -53.84 -33.28 8.47
CA LYS A 7 -54.14 -34.69 8.76
C LYS A 7 -52.93 -35.31 9.47
N MET A 8 -53.05 -35.45 10.79
CA MET A 8 -52.15 -36.18 11.66
C MET A 8 -52.43 -37.68 11.49
N GLN A 9 -51.43 -38.45 11.06
CA GLN A 9 -51.52 -39.90 10.97
C GLN A 9 -51.05 -40.52 12.29
N SER A 10 -51.93 -41.33 12.86
CA SER A 10 -51.78 -42.06 14.09
C SER A 10 -50.91 -43.30 13.91
N SER A 11 -50.10 -43.65 14.91
CA SER A 11 -49.69 -45.04 15.10
C SER A 11 -49.56 -45.35 16.60
N THR A 12 -50.69 -45.79 17.15
CA THR A 12 -50.88 -47.01 17.94
C THR A 12 -50.01 -47.32 19.17
N CYS A 13 -50.75 -47.61 20.27
CA CYS A 13 -50.53 -48.67 21.27
C CYS A 13 -49.41 -48.43 22.30
N ALA A 14 -49.58 -48.61 23.61
CA ALA A 14 -50.59 -49.34 24.37
C ALA A 14 -50.46 -49.00 25.89
N VAL A 15 -51.56 -49.23 26.65
CA VAL A 15 -51.60 -49.61 28.09
C VAL A 15 -51.22 -48.50 29.10
N VAL A 16 -52.18 -47.74 29.63
CA VAL A 16 -52.91 -47.98 30.91
C VAL A 16 -51.98 -48.22 32.12
N ILE A 17 -51.90 -47.24 33.03
CA ILE A 17 -52.16 -47.40 34.49
C ILE A 17 -52.43 -46.01 35.10
N LEU A 18 -53.44 -46.04 35.97
CA LEU A 18 -54.24 -44.99 36.59
C LEU A 18 -53.72 -44.68 38.02
N CYS A 19 -54.08 -43.50 38.55
CA CYS A 19 -54.09 -43.10 39.98
C CYS A 19 -52.74 -42.80 40.67
N GLN A 20 -52.58 -41.81 41.56
CA GLN A 20 -53.41 -40.74 42.14
C GLN A 20 -52.48 -39.77 42.90
N LEU A 21 -52.98 -38.56 43.11
CA LEU A 21 -52.47 -37.52 44.01
C LEU A 21 -52.34 -38.02 45.46
N LEU A 22 -51.24 -37.69 46.16
CA LEU A 22 -51.22 -37.52 47.61
C LEU A 22 -50.24 -36.40 48.00
N ALA A 23 -50.76 -35.43 48.76
CA ALA A 23 -50.00 -34.39 49.44
C ALA A 23 -49.30 -34.96 50.69
N GLY A 24 -48.10 -34.46 50.99
CA GLY A 24 -47.38 -34.72 52.24
C GLY A 24 -46.15 -33.81 52.32
N ALA A 25 -46.18 -32.84 53.21
CA ALA A 25 -45.10 -31.90 53.50
C ALA A 25 -44.22 -32.46 54.62
N GLU A 26 -42.88 -32.43 54.48
CA GLU A 26 -41.96 -32.43 55.62
C GLU A 26 -40.72 -31.57 55.33
N ALA A 27 -40.27 -30.86 56.36
CA ALA A 27 -39.35 -29.73 56.34
C ALA A 27 -37.87 -30.12 56.52
N GLY A 28 -36.95 -29.32 55.96
CA GLY A 28 -35.51 -29.47 56.14
C GLY A 28 -34.68 -28.24 55.72
N ARG A 29 -34.59 -27.27 56.65
CA ARG A 29 -33.54 -26.23 56.90
C ARG A 29 -32.16 -26.53 56.24
N SER A 30 -31.32 -25.63 55.68
CA SER A 30 -30.98 -24.22 56.00
C SER A 30 -30.01 -23.62 54.95
N ILE A 31 -29.86 -22.28 54.98
CA ILE A 31 -28.70 -21.45 54.56
C ILE A 31 -28.68 -20.90 53.11
N LEU A 32 -28.51 -19.57 53.03
CA LEU A 32 -28.17 -18.70 51.89
C LEU A 32 -29.24 -18.52 50.79
N ARG A 33 -30.17 -17.58 50.99
CA ARG A 33 -30.99 -17.02 49.89
C ARG A 33 -30.68 -15.54 49.73
N ASN A 34 -29.76 -15.25 48.81
CA ASN A 34 -29.73 -13.98 48.11
C ASN A 34 -31.15 -13.68 47.57
N ALA A 35 -31.57 -12.42 47.65
CA ALA A 35 -32.94 -11.99 47.39
C ALA A 35 -33.53 -12.55 46.07
N PRO A 36 -34.83 -12.92 46.01
CA PRO A 36 -35.48 -13.48 44.83
C PRO A 36 -35.58 -12.51 43.64
N ASP A 37 -35.25 -11.24 43.84
CA ASP A 37 -35.37 -10.19 42.82
C ASP A 37 -34.18 -10.16 41.86
N VAL A 38 -32.98 -10.54 42.30
CA VAL A 38 -31.76 -10.43 41.48
C VAL A 38 -31.78 -11.44 40.34
N ALA A 39 -32.32 -12.65 40.56
CA ALA A 39 -32.42 -13.67 39.53
C ALA A 39 -33.42 -13.29 38.42
N SER A 40 -34.57 -12.71 38.77
CA SER A 40 -35.53 -12.17 37.81
C SER A 40 -34.98 -10.95 37.06
N ARG A 41 -34.16 -10.13 37.72
CA ARG A 41 -33.53 -8.96 37.12
C ARG A 41 -32.40 -9.34 36.17
N VAL A 42 -31.58 -10.34 36.51
CA VAL A 42 -30.58 -10.92 35.62
C VAL A 42 -31.23 -11.62 34.42
N ALA A 43 -32.37 -12.29 34.61
CA ALA A 43 -33.14 -12.87 33.50
C ALA A 43 -33.69 -11.77 32.56
N ALA A 44 -34.23 -10.68 33.12
CA ALA A 44 -34.69 -9.53 32.34
C ALA A 44 -33.53 -8.78 31.64
N GLU A 45 -32.41 -8.55 32.32
CA GLU A 45 -31.20 -7.92 31.75
C GLU A 45 -30.52 -8.82 30.71
N SER A 46 -30.57 -10.15 30.85
CA SER A 46 -30.09 -11.08 29.82
C SER A 46 -30.91 -11.02 28.53
N GLN A 47 -32.16 -10.55 28.62
CA GLN A 47 -33.06 -10.36 27.50
C GLN A 47 -32.85 -9.00 26.81
N GLU A 48 -32.15 -8.08 27.47
CA GLU A 48 -31.60 -6.84 26.89
C GLU A 48 -30.16 -7.03 26.36
N ASN A 49 -29.80 -8.25 25.93
CA ASN A 49 -28.54 -8.48 25.23
C ASN A 49 -28.56 -7.72 23.89
N ILE A 50 -28.13 -6.45 23.92
CA ILE A 50 -27.95 -5.61 22.75
C ILE A 50 -26.87 -6.27 21.89
N GLN A 51 -27.30 -7.02 20.88
CA GLN A 51 -26.44 -7.71 19.92
C GLN A 51 -25.75 -6.68 19.01
N ILE A 52 -24.73 -6.01 19.56
CA ILE A 52 -23.83 -5.11 18.85
C ILE A 52 -23.08 -5.88 17.73
N HIS A 53 -23.05 -7.22 17.76
CA HIS A 53 -22.39 -8.05 16.75
C HIS A 53 -23.14 -8.09 15.40
N ASP A 54 -24.47 -8.00 15.39
CA ASP A 54 -25.26 -8.13 14.16
C ASP A 54 -25.25 -6.85 13.32
N GLY A 55 -25.13 -5.68 13.97
CA GLY A 55 -25.04 -4.39 13.30
C GLY A 55 -23.76 -4.25 12.48
N PHE A 56 -22.62 -4.61 13.08
CA PHE A 56 -21.33 -4.56 12.42
C PHE A 56 -21.18 -5.60 11.32
N LEU A 57 -21.67 -6.83 11.50
CA LEU A 57 -21.65 -7.85 10.44
C LEU A 57 -22.51 -7.46 9.23
N ASN A 58 -23.67 -6.84 9.47
CA ASN A 58 -24.52 -6.36 8.38
C ASN A 58 -23.92 -5.13 7.70
N GLN A 59 -23.22 -4.27 8.43
CA GLN A 59 -22.52 -3.12 7.87
C GLN A 59 -21.31 -3.56 7.05
N GLU A 60 -20.48 -4.47 7.57
CA GLU A 60 -19.37 -5.08 6.84
C GLU A 60 -19.84 -5.74 5.54
N LYS A 61 -20.94 -6.52 5.57
CA LYS A 61 -21.49 -7.12 4.35
C LYS A 61 -21.94 -6.08 3.32
N ARG A 62 -22.51 -4.96 3.77
CA ARG A 62 -22.91 -3.87 2.87
C ARG A 62 -21.70 -3.15 2.30
N ASP A 63 -20.71 -2.86 3.13
CA ASP A 63 -19.47 -2.19 2.73
C ASP A 63 -18.68 -3.06 1.74
N ILE A 64 -18.59 -4.38 1.97
CA ILE A 64 -17.99 -5.33 1.04
C ILE A 64 -18.75 -5.37 -0.29
N ALA A 65 -20.09 -5.36 -0.26
CA ALA A 65 -20.89 -5.38 -1.47
C ALA A 65 -20.73 -4.07 -2.28
N GLU A 66 -20.70 -2.93 -1.60
CA GLU A 66 -20.49 -1.62 -2.20
C GLU A 66 -19.08 -1.47 -2.77
N GLU A 67 -18.05 -1.91 -2.04
CA GLU A 67 -16.66 -1.93 -2.54
C GLU A 67 -16.54 -2.80 -3.79
N GLN A 68 -17.19 -3.97 -3.80
CA GLN A 68 -17.18 -4.84 -4.97
C GLN A 68 -17.89 -4.22 -6.17
N GLU A 69 -18.98 -3.49 -5.96
CA GLU A 69 -19.71 -2.80 -7.03
C GLU A 69 -18.88 -1.65 -7.60
N VAL A 70 -18.39 -0.75 -6.75
CA VAL A 70 -17.51 0.37 -7.16
C VAL A 70 -16.28 -0.16 -7.88
N ARG A 71 -15.66 -1.24 -7.39
CA ARG A 71 -14.51 -1.86 -8.05
C ARG A 71 -14.85 -2.43 -9.42
N ARG A 72 -16.04 -3.01 -9.62
CA ARG A 72 -16.50 -3.51 -10.93
C ARG A 72 -16.77 -2.36 -11.89
N GLU A 73 -17.40 -1.29 -11.43
CA GLU A 73 -17.68 -0.09 -12.23
C GLU A 73 -16.37 0.61 -12.65
N VAL A 74 -15.46 0.83 -11.70
CA VAL A 74 -14.15 1.45 -11.96
C VAL A 74 -13.28 0.57 -12.85
N ALA A 75 -13.30 -0.75 -12.66
CA ALA A 75 -12.61 -1.68 -13.55
C ALA A 75 -13.23 -1.72 -14.95
N GLY A 76 -14.56 -1.59 -15.07
CA GLY A 76 -15.27 -1.46 -16.34
C GLY A 76 -14.97 -0.17 -17.08
N ALA A 77 -14.82 0.94 -16.35
CA ALA A 77 -14.37 2.24 -16.89
C ALA A 77 -12.89 2.23 -17.31
N ALA A 78 -12.09 1.28 -16.81
CA ALA A 78 -10.68 1.10 -17.13
C ALA A 78 -10.41 0.09 -18.26
N ALA A 79 -11.36 -0.11 -19.17
CA ALA A 79 -11.12 -0.90 -20.36
C ALA A 79 -10.04 -0.25 -21.26
N PRO A 80 -9.19 -1.05 -21.95
CA PRO A 80 -8.22 -0.53 -22.89
C PRO A 80 -8.85 0.37 -23.97
N GLY A 81 -8.29 1.55 -24.16
CA GLY A 81 -8.76 2.54 -25.14
C GLY A 81 -9.83 3.49 -24.61
N SER A 82 -10.40 3.23 -23.42
CA SER A 82 -11.33 4.14 -22.75
C SER A 82 -10.62 5.40 -22.27
N TRP A 83 -11.33 6.52 -22.32
CA TRP A 83 -10.89 7.79 -21.76
C TRP A 83 -11.52 7.98 -20.38
N ALA A 84 -10.68 8.24 -19.38
CA ALA A 84 -11.11 8.55 -18.02
C ALA A 84 -10.68 9.97 -17.65
N VAL A 85 -11.46 10.66 -16.82
CA VAL A 85 -11.05 11.92 -16.22
C VAL A 85 -10.20 11.59 -14.99
N ALA A 86 -8.94 11.99 -15.02
CA ALA A 86 -8.01 11.92 -13.89
C ALA A 86 -7.72 13.33 -13.36
N LEU A 87 -7.25 13.42 -12.13
CA LEU A 87 -6.70 14.66 -11.57
C LEU A 87 -5.20 14.71 -11.88
N ASP A 88 -4.71 15.90 -12.20
CA ASP A 88 -3.29 16.19 -12.37
C ASP A 88 -2.54 16.08 -11.02
N VAL A 89 -1.21 16.18 -11.05
CA VAL A 89 -0.33 16.10 -9.86
C VAL A 89 -0.75 17.09 -8.76
N ASP A 90 -1.35 18.22 -9.15
CA ASP A 90 -1.87 19.24 -8.24
C ASP A 90 -3.22 18.88 -7.58
N HIS A 91 -3.81 17.72 -7.91
CA HIS A 91 -5.12 17.21 -7.48
C HIS A 91 -6.32 18.13 -7.78
N LYS A 92 -6.14 19.15 -8.60
CA LYS A 92 -7.18 20.17 -8.88
C LYS A 92 -7.55 20.20 -10.34
N THR A 93 -6.56 20.02 -11.21
CA THR A 93 -6.75 20.11 -12.65
C THR A 93 -7.28 18.78 -13.17
N LYS A 94 -8.47 18.79 -13.79
CA LYS A 94 -9.04 17.60 -14.43
C LYS A 94 -8.42 17.42 -15.81
N MET A 95 -7.87 16.23 -16.09
CA MET A 95 -7.29 15.86 -17.38
C MET A 95 -7.88 14.56 -17.90
N LEU A 96 -7.96 14.41 -19.23
CA LEU A 96 -8.38 13.18 -19.87
C LEU A 96 -7.16 12.26 -20.02
N VAL A 97 -7.21 11.09 -19.38
CA VAL A 97 -6.20 10.03 -19.49
C VAL A 97 -6.79 8.87 -20.26
N GLN A 98 -6.10 8.45 -21.31
CA GLN A 98 -6.46 7.23 -22.03
C GLN A 98 -5.90 6.02 -21.29
N VAL A 99 -6.77 5.09 -20.91
CA VAL A 99 -6.37 3.82 -20.31
C VAL A 99 -5.78 2.94 -21.41
N LYS A 100 -4.46 2.99 -21.58
CA LYS A 100 -3.75 2.11 -22.53
C LYS A 100 -3.60 0.72 -21.91
N SER A 101 -3.97 -0.34 -22.65
CA SER A 101 -3.58 -1.70 -22.29
C SER A 101 -2.04 -1.78 -22.18
N ARG A 102 -1.50 -2.60 -21.28
CA ARG A 102 -0.05 -2.89 -21.20
C ARG A 102 0.53 -3.43 -22.52
N THR A 103 -0.29 -3.91 -23.44
CA THR A 103 0.11 -4.26 -24.82
C THR A 103 0.22 -3.06 -25.79
N SER A 104 -0.17 -1.85 -25.35
CA SER A 104 -0.17 -0.61 -26.13
C SER A 104 0.68 0.50 -25.53
N GLN A 105 1.50 0.19 -24.51
CA GLN A 105 2.71 1.00 -24.31
C GLN A 105 3.48 0.94 -25.63
N PRO A 106 3.90 2.08 -26.21
CA PRO A 106 4.85 2.01 -27.31
C PRO A 106 6.00 1.17 -26.79
N THR A 107 6.21 -0.01 -27.37
CA THR A 107 7.46 -0.76 -27.23
C THR A 107 8.55 0.28 -27.29
N ILE A 108 9.38 0.40 -26.25
CA ILE A 108 10.50 1.35 -26.17
C ILE A 108 11.14 1.32 -27.55
N ARG A 109 10.86 2.35 -28.35
CA ARG A 109 11.33 2.40 -29.72
C ARG A 109 12.80 2.69 -29.56
N ASP A 110 13.63 1.71 -29.90
CA ASP A 110 15.06 1.96 -29.91
C ASP A 110 15.29 3.16 -30.85
N PRO A 111 15.83 4.28 -30.32
CA PRO A 111 16.01 5.51 -31.08
C PRO A 111 16.89 5.31 -32.32
N CYS A 112 17.66 4.22 -32.36
CA CYS A 112 18.55 3.86 -33.46
C CYS A 112 17.91 2.92 -34.50
N SER A 113 16.71 2.39 -34.25
CA SER A 113 16.07 1.38 -35.11
C SER A 113 15.73 1.84 -36.53
N ASN A 114 15.60 3.16 -36.76
CA ASN A 114 15.33 3.73 -38.09
C ASN A 114 16.55 4.46 -38.69
N VAL A 115 17.72 4.37 -38.07
CA VAL A 115 18.93 5.07 -38.51
C VAL A 115 19.88 4.08 -39.17
N ALA A 116 19.99 4.14 -40.50
CA ALA A 116 21.05 3.44 -41.23
C ALA A 116 22.33 4.28 -41.15
N CYS A 117 23.33 3.81 -40.41
CA CYS A 117 24.64 4.47 -40.35
C CYS A 117 25.38 4.30 -41.69
N GLY A 118 25.97 5.39 -42.19
CA GLY A 118 26.77 5.37 -43.42
C GLY A 118 28.12 4.65 -43.24
N SER A 119 28.76 4.28 -44.36
CA SER A 119 30.09 3.69 -44.37
C SER A 119 31.15 4.74 -43.99
N LEU A 120 31.60 4.72 -42.73
CA LEU A 120 32.60 5.65 -42.21
C LEU A 120 34.02 5.17 -42.58
N THR A 121 34.79 6.01 -43.28
CA THR A 121 36.23 5.79 -43.51
C THR A 121 37.01 6.80 -42.67
N CYS A 122 37.74 6.31 -41.66
CA CYS A 122 38.54 7.18 -40.80
C CYS A 122 39.94 7.42 -41.38
N PRO A 123 40.45 8.65 -41.35
CA PRO A 123 41.86 8.94 -41.64
C PRO A 123 42.80 8.22 -40.66
N THR A 124 44.06 8.04 -41.06
CA THR A 124 45.10 7.40 -40.23
C THR A 124 45.20 8.06 -38.85
N GLY A 125 45.20 7.24 -37.79
CA GLY A 125 45.23 7.70 -36.39
C GLY A 125 43.86 7.89 -35.75
N PHE A 126 42.77 7.69 -36.51
CA PHE A 126 41.41 7.68 -35.98
C PHE A 126 40.78 6.30 -36.15
N VAL A 127 40.11 5.85 -35.10
CA VAL A 127 39.38 4.58 -35.09
C VAL A 127 37.88 4.84 -34.98
N PRO A 128 37.03 4.11 -35.72
CA PRO A 128 35.59 4.19 -35.58
C PRO A 128 35.20 3.68 -34.19
N THR A 129 34.57 4.52 -33.37
CA THR A 129 34.13 4.16 -32.02
C THR A 129 32.67 4.55 -31.82
N THR A 130 31.93 3.69 -31.14
CA THR A 130 30.55 3.93 -30.73
C THR A 130 30.55 4.32 -29.26
N VAL A 131 30.05 5.52 -28.95
CA VAL A 131 29.91 6.00 -27.58
C VAL A 131 28.46 5.82 -27.13
N GLU A 132 28.24 5.52 -25.86
CA GLU A 132 26.90 5.33 -25.31
C GLU A 132 26.02 6.56 -25.56
N GLY A 133 24.78 6.33 -25.99
CA GLY A 133 23.83 7.39 -26.39
C GLY A 133 23.96 7.87 -27.84
N HIS A 134 24.91 7.34 -28.64
CA HIS A 134 25.06 7.67 -30.04
C HIS A 134 24.65 6.48 -30.92
N CYS A 135 23.81 6.73 -31.92
CA CYS A 135 23.35 5.67 -32.82
C CYS A 135 24.37 5.24 -33.87
N CYS A 136 25.34 6.10 -34.20
CA CYS A 136 26.34 5.81 -35.23
C CYS A 136 27.77 6.03 -34.72
N PRO A 137 28.73 5.22 -35.22
CA PRO A 137 30.13 5.38 -34.89
C PRO A 137 30.70 6.66 -35.50
N TYR A 138 31.69 7.22 -34.83
CA TYR A 138 32.48 8.34 -35.33
C TYR A 138 33.97 8.09 -35.11
N CYS A 139 34.80 8.82 -35.84
CA CYS A 139 36.24 8.67 -35.81
C CYS A 139 36.80 9.38 -34.57
N VAL A 140 37.34 8.62 -33.61
CA VAL A 140 38.04 9.16 -32.43
C VAL A 140 39.52 8.83 -32.51
N ASN A 141 40.36 9.74 -32.01
CA ASN A 141 41.78 9.47 -31.84
C ASN A 141 42.03 8.98 -30.40
N PRO A 142 42.43 7.71 -30.19
CA PRO A 142 42.63 7.14 -28.86
C PRO A 142 43.88 7.67 -28.16
N ASP A 143 44.79 8.32 -28.91
CA ASP A 143 46.03 8.89 -28.40
C ASP A 143 45.83 10.29 -27.81
N ILE A 144 44.69 10.93 -28.08
CA ILE A 144 44.31 12.20 -27.43
C ILE A 144 43.70 11.87 -26.07
N LYS A 145 44.52 11.88 -25.02
CA LYS A 145 44.06 11.82 -23.63
C LYS A 145 43.50 13.18 -23.23
N ILE A 146 42.23 13.43 -23.53
CA ILE A 146 41.49 14.52 -22.88
C ILE A 146 41.18 14.03 -21.47
N ALA A 147 42.06 14.34 -20.52
CA ALA A 147 41.72 14.16 -19.12
C ALA A 147 40.46 15.00 -18.85
N PRO A 148 39.39 14.44 -18.24
CA PRO A 148 38.25 15.23 -17.85
C PRO A 148 38.74 16.28 -16.84
N GLU A 149 38.83 17.53 -17.28
CA GLU A 149 39.25 18.65 -16.43
C GLU A 149 38.29 18.84 -15.25
N VAL A 150 37.05 18.36 -15.40
CA VAL A 150 36.06 18.29 -14.34
C VAL A 150 36.15 16.95 -13.59
N GLN A 151 37.05 16.89 -12.62
CA GLN A 151 37.05 15.87 -11.57
C GLN A 151 35.86 16.10 -10.63
N GLY A 152 34.64 15.84 -11.12
CA GLY A 152 33.32 16.08 -10.53
C GLY A 152 33.28 16.60 -9.08
N ALA A 153 32.65 15.85 -8.17
CA ALA A 153 32.60 16.24 -6.76
C ALA A 153 33.94 16.06 -6.05
N THR A 154 34.92 15.34 -6.62
CA THR A 154 36.18 14.98 -5.95
C THR A 154 37.37 15.64 -6.62
N GLY A 155 37.81 16.77 -6.10
CA GLY A 155 39.00 17.50 -6.56
C GLY A 155 39.57 18.37 -5.43
N SER A 156 40.60 19.16 -5.71
CA SER A 156 41.19 20.10 -4.72
C SER A 156 40.19 21.12 -4.17
N SER A 157 39.10 21.38 -4.90
CA SER A 157 37.96 22.21 -4.48
C SER A 157 36.63 21.46 -4.49
N GLY A 158 36.67 20.12 -4.65
CA GLY A 158 35.50 19.26 -4.61
C GLY A 158 35.12 18.87 -3.19
N GLY A 159 33.90 18.36 -3.01
CA GLY A 159 33.46 17.75 -1.77
C GLY A 159 34.08 16.38 -1.49
N VAL A 160 34.10 16.02 -0.21
CA VAL A 160 34.44 14.69 0.28
C VAL A 160 33.18 14.04 0.82
N ALA A 161 32.97 12.74 0.55
CA ALA A 161 31.82 12.02 1.10
C ALA A 161 31.83 12.05 2.64
N SER A 162 30.69 12.32 3.26
CA SER A 162 30.54 12.32 4.71
C SER A 162 30.68 10.91 5.27
N THR A 163 31.49 10.76 6.32
CA THR A 163 31.59 9.51 7.09
C THR A 163 30.38 9.29 8.02
N PHE A 164 29.61 10.34 8.32
CA PHE A 164 28.54 10.31 9.32
C PHE A 164 27.15 10.20 8.71
N CYS A 165 26.95 10.70 7.48
CA CYS A 165 25.66 10.69 6.81
C CYS A 165 25.76 10.05 5.42
N LYS A 166 24.88 9.08 5.16
CA LYS A 166 24.79 8.43 3.86
C LYS A 166 24.36 9.44 2.80
N ASP A 167 24.99 9.37 1.63
CA ASP A 167 24.68 10.19 0.44
C ASP A 167 24.87 11.71 0.64
N VAL A 168 25.68 12.12 1.62
CA VAL A 168 26.05 13.53 1.86
C VAL A 168 27.49 13.80 1.42
N TRP A 169 27.69 14.86 0.65
CA TRP A 169 29.00 15.35 0.23
C TRP A 169 29.34 16.67 0.92
N CYS A 170 30.52 16.75 1.53
CA CYS A 170 30.98 17.88 2.31
C CYS A 170 32.04 18.66 1.56
N PHE A 171 31.72 19.90 1.19
CA PHE A 171 32.66 20.79 0.52
C PHE A 171 33.58 21.51 1.51
N PRO A 172 34.81 21.87 1.10
CA PRO A 172 35.71 22.69 1.92
C PRO A 172 35.02 23.98 2.36
N THR A 173 34.92 24.18 3.66
CA THR A 173 34.32 25.38 4.23
C THR A 173 35.33 26.52 4.24
N MET A 174 34.93 27.72 3.82
CA MET A 174 35.78 28.91 3.79
C MET A 174 35.92 29.60 5.17
N CYS A 175 35.89 28.84 6.26
CA CYS A 175 35.95 29.42 7.60
C CYS A 175 37.35 29.97 7.89
N THR A 176 37.41 31.14 8.52
CA THR A 176 38.66 31.72 9.04
C THR A 176 39.03 31.19 10.42
N LYS A 177 38.05 30.63 11.15
CA LYS A 177 38.22 29.98 12.45
C LYS A 177 38.33 28.45 12.28
N PRO A 178 38.91 27.73 13.27
CA PRO A 178 38.95 26.27 13.26
C PRO A 178 37.54 25.68 13.11
N LEU A 179 37.44 24.63 12.28
CA LEU A 179 36.18 23.98 11.95
C LEU A 179 35.62 23.20 13.13
N GLN A 180 34.29 23.20 13.24
CA GLN A 180 33.61 22.20 14.05
C GLN A 180 33.42 20.95 13.20
N ASN A 181 34.16 19.89 13.53
CA ASN A 181 34.08 18.61 12.81
C ASN A 181 32.80 17.85 13.18
N PRO A 182 32.21 17.11 12.22
CA PRO A 182 31.10 16.22 12.50
C PRO A 182 31.54 15.10 13.46
N SER A 183 30.65 14.73 14.39
CA SER A 183 30.85 13.66 15.35
C SER A 183 29.53 12.93 15.60
N THR A 184 29.60 11.73 16.18
CA THR A 184 28.41 10.94 16.52
C THR A 184 27.45 11.62 17.50
N THR A 185 27.92 12.66 18.20
CA THR A 185 27.16 13.34 19.26
C THR A 185 26.56 14.68 18.80
N ASN A 186 27.15 15.34 17.80
CA ASN A 186 26.71 16.66 17.36
C ASN A 186 25.68 16.63 16.21
N GLY A 187 25.39 15.46 15.64
CA GLY A 187 24.40 15.28 14.57
C GLY A 187 24.76 16.00 13.27
N GLN A 188 26.00 16.46 13.12
CA GLN A 188 26.45 17.16 11.92
C GLN A 188 26.95 16.15 10.89
N CYS A 189 26.58 16.34 9.63
CA CYS A 189 27.08 15.51 8.53
C CYS A 189 28.40 16.04 7.95
N CYS A 190 28.61 17.36 7.99
CA CYS A 190 29.75 18.03 7.39
C CYS A 190 30.40 19.00 8.38
N PRO A 191 31.67 19.39 8.17
CA PRO A 191 32.29 20.43 8.96
C PRO A 191 31.50 21.73 8.84
N THR A 192 31.31 22.43 9.94
CA THR A 192 30.62 23.73 9.95
C THR A 192 31.53 24.82 10.50
N CYS A 193 31.30 26.05 10.04
CA CYS A 193 31.88 27.20 10.71
C CYS A 193 31.12 27.41 12.03
N PRO A 194 31.80 27.46 13.18
CA PRO A 194 31.18 27.95 14.40
C PRO A 194 30.63 29.36 14.17
N SER A 195 29.45 29.66 14.69
CA SER A 195 28.95 31.04 14.71
C SER A 195 29.96 31.94 15.42
N LEU A 196 30.24 33.11 14.83
CA LEU A 196 31.26 34.08 15.24
C LEU A 196 31.34 34.28 16.76
#